data_AF-A0A1G2P5N5-F1
#
_entry.id   AF-A0A1G2P5N5-F1
#
_cell.length_a   1.000
_cell.length_b   1.000
_cell.length_c   1.000
_cell.angle_alpha   90.00
_cell.angle_beta   90.00
_cell.angle_gamma   90.00
#
_symmetry.space_group_name_H-M   'P 1'
#
loop_
_entity.id
_entity.type
_entity.pdbx_description
1 polymer ?
#
loop_
_entity_poly.entity_id
_entity_poly.type
_entity_poly.pdbx_seq_one_letter_code
_entity_poly.pdbx_strand_id
1 'polypeptide(L)'
;MTKQKIITYAFLQSAGTFIYVAIIAWLLFNGQRLFGEFGGFGGPTAMLLLFVLSAAITSSLVLGHPIHLYLSGMKKESFQLLIATFAFLFLFTLIAFTTQILS
;
A
#
# COMPACT_ATOMS: atom_id res chain seq x y z
N MET A 1 11.47 -20.62 -2.02
CA MET A 1 10.51 -20.36 -3.12
C MET A 1 11.23 -20.32 -4.46
N THR A 2 10.63 -20.80 -5.56
CA THR A 2 11.18 -20.56 -6.90
C THR A 2 11.08 -19.07 -7.27
N LYS A 3 12.08 -18.53 -7.99
CA LYS A 3 12.15 -17.10 -8.36
C LYS A 3 10.85 -16.58 -8.99
N GLN A 4 10.21 -17.39 -9.84
CA GLN A 4 8.96 -17.04 -10.50
C GLN A 4 7.81 -16.81 -9.50
N LYS A 5 7.71 -17.62 -8.43
CA LYS A 5 6.69 -17.45 -7.38
C LYS A 5 6.94 -16.16 -6.59
N ILE A 6 8.19 -15.81 -6.31
CA ILE A 6 8.54 -14.56 -5.61
C ILE A 6 8.04 -13.35 -6.42
N ILE A 7 8.28 -13.35 -7.73
CA ILE A 7 7.84 -12.27 -8.63
C ILE A 7 6.30 -12.16 -8.67
N THR A 8 5.59 -13.29 -8.81
CA THR A 8 4.13 -13.28 -8.83
C THR A 8 3.53 -12.78 -7.52
N TYR A 9 4.07 -13.20 -6.37
CA TYR A 9 3.61 -12.71 -5.06
C TYR A 9 3.92 -11.22 -4.87
N ALA A 10 5.11 -10.75 -5.23
CA ALA A 10 5.47 -9.34 -5.14
C ALA A 10 4.58 -8.48 -6.06
N PHE A 11 4.28 -8.95 -7.27
CA PHE A 11 3.34 -8.28 -8.18
C PHE A 11 1.93 -8.24 -7.59
N LEU A 12 1.41 -9.35 -7.06
CA LEU A 12 0.06 -9.40 -6.51
C LEU A 12 -0.09 -8.52 -5.25
N GLN A 13 0.92 -8.50 -4.37
CA GLN A 13 0.94 -7.62 -3.19
C GLN A 13 0.99 -6.15 -3.58
N SER A 14 1.87 -5.78 -4.52
CA SER A 14 2.01 -4.40 -4.97
C SER A 14 0.79 -3.92 -5.76
N ALA A 15 0.20 -4.76 -6.63
CA ALA A 15 -1.04 -4.46 -7.33
C ALA A 15 -2.24 -4.33 -6.37
N GLY A 16 -2.37 -5.24 -5.39
CA GLY A 16 -3.40 -5.16 -4.36
C GLY A 16 -3.26 -3.89 -3.50
N THR A 17 -2.03 -3.53 -3.14
CA THR A 17 -1.73 -2.29 -2.43
C THR A 17 -2.09 -1.07 -3.26
N PHE A 18 -1.76 -1.06 -4.56
CA PHE A 18 -2.10 0.03 -5.47
C PHE A 18 -3.62 0.22 -5.58
N ILE A 19 -4.38 -0.87 -5.79
CA ILE A 19 -5.85 -0.83 -5.85
C ILE A 19 -6.44 -0.28 -4.55
N TYR A 20 -5.95 -0.76 -3.40
CA TYR A 20 -6.38 -0.26 -2.09
C TYR A 20 -6.13 1.24 -1.93
N VAL A 21 -4.91 1.70 -2.25
CA VAL A 21 -4.55 3.12 -2.17
C VAL A 21 -5.41 3.97 -3.11
N ALA A 22 -5.70 3.49 -4.32
CA ALA A 22 -6.58 4.18 -5.27
C ALA A 22 -8.01 4.34 -4.73
N ILE A 23 -8.55 3.32 -4.06
CA ILE A 23 -9.87 3.38 -3.41
C ILE A 23 -9.88 4.42 -2.29
N ILE A 24 -8.85 4.42 -1.43
CA ILE A 24 -8.75 5.41 -0.33
C ILE A 24 -8.56 6.82 -0.88
N ALA A 25 -7.75 7.01 -1.94
CA ALA A 25 -7.58 8.30 -2.61
C ALA A 25 -8.90 8.80 -3.20
N TRP A 26 -9.67 7.93 -3.84
CA TRP A 26 -11.00 8.27 -4.36
C TRP A 26 -11.98 8.63 -3.24
N LEU A 27 -11.96 7.89 -2.12
CA LEU A 27 -12.77 8.20 -0.94
C LEU A 27 -12.44 9.58 -0.37
N LEU A 28 -11.14 9.91 -0.25
CA LEU A 28 -10.66 11.22 0.21
C LEU A 28 -11.05 12.34 -0.77
N PHE A 29 -10.90 12.11 -2.08
CA PHE A 29 -11.28 13.06 -3.12
C PHE A 29 -12.77 13.40 -3.10
N ASN A 30 -13.62 12.40 -2.80
CA ASN A 30 -15.06 12.59 -2.65
C ASN A 30 -15.48 12.88 -1.19
N GLY A 31 -14.53 13.03 -0.27
CA GLY A 31 -14.81 13.09 1.16
C GLY A 31 -15.72 14.26 1.56
N GLN A 32 -15.50 15.45 0.99
CA GLN A 32 -16.37 16.61 1.22
C GLN A 32 -17.81 16.38 0.75
N ARG A 33 -17.98 15.65 -0.36
CA ARG A 33 -19.29 15.34 -0.94
C ARG A 33 -20.02 14.22 -0.18
N LEU A 34 -19.27 13.26 0.38
CA LEU A 34 -19.81 12.11 1.09
C LEU A 34 -20.11 12.40 2.56
N PHE A 35 -19.28 13.21 3.22
CA PHE A 35 -19.35 13.44 4.67
C PHE A 35 -19.67 14.89 5.05
N GLY A 36 -19.74 15.81 4.08
CA GLY A 36 -19.99 17.23 4.32
C GLY A 36 -18.79 17.99 4.87
N GLU A 37 -19.00 19.24 5.30
CA GLU A 37 -17.98 20.01 6.01
C GLU A 37 -17.83 19.50 7.45
N PHE A 38 -16.67 18.93 7.75
CA PHE A 38 -16.31 18.59 9.12
C PHE A 38 -15.97 19.86 9.90
N GLY A 39 -16.97 20.44 10.58
CA GLY A 39 -16.74 21.51 11.55
C GLY A 39 -16.01 20.99 12.79
N GLY A 40 -14.89 21.63 13.16
CA GLY A 40 -14.17 21.37 14.42
C GLY A 40 -13.15 20.22 14.39
N PHE A 41 -12.76 19.71 15.58
CA PHE A 41 -11.68 18.74 15.78
C PHE A 41 -11.95 17.33 15.18
N GLY A 42 -13.20 17.02 14.85
CA GLY A 42 -13.61 15.72 14.34
C GLY A 42 -13.07 15.39 12.95
N GLY A 43 -12.99 16.37 12.05
CA GLY A 43 -12.48 16.19 10.69
C GLY A 43 -11.02 15.72 10.65
N PRO A 44 -10.09 16.47 11.26
CA PRO A 44 -8.69 16.05 11.36
C PRO A 44 -8.52 14.68 12.04
N THR A 45 -9.30 14.39 13.08
CA THR A 45 -9.23 13.11 13.80
C THR A 45 -9.65 11.93 12.91
N ALA A 46 -10.76 12.05 12.18
CA ALA A 46 -11.21 11.01 11.26
C ALA A 46 -10.21 10.78 10.12
N MET A 47 -9.61 11.86 9.59
CA MET A 47 -8.60 11.78 8.55
C MET A 47 -7.33 11.09 9.02
N LEU A 48 -6.87 11.38 10.25
CA LEU A 48 -5.75 10.70 10.89
C LEU A 48 -6.05 9.21 11.17
N LEU A 49 -7.26 8.88 11.63
CA LEU A 49 -7.66 7.49 11.84
C LEU A 49 -7.70 6.70 10.53
N LEU A 50 -8.24 7.29 9.45
CA LEU A 50 -8.24 6.67 8.13
C LEU A 50 -6.81 6.47 7.60
N PHE A 51 -5.92 7.43 7.82
CA PHE A 51 -4.50 7.31 7.50
C PHE A 51 -3.82 6.17 8.26
N VAL A 52 -4.00 6.11 9.59
CA VAL A 52 -3.43 5.04 10.43
C VAL A 52 -3.98 3.67 10.04
N LEU A 53 -5.28 3.57 9.78
CA LEU A 53 -5.91 2.33 9.31
C LEU A 53 -5.34 1.89 7.94
N SER A 54 -5.16 2.84 7.02
CA SER A 54 -4.54 2.60 5.72
C SER A 54 -3.09 2.12 5.85
N ALA A 55 -2.30 2.78 6.71
CA ALA A 55 -0.94 2.36 7.03
C ALA A 55 -0.91 0.94 7.64
N ALA A 56 -1.83 0.62 8.54
CA ALA A 56 -1.93 -0.71 9.13
C ALA A 56 -2.27 -1.79 8.09
N ILE A 57 -3.26 -1.55 7.23
CA ILE A 57 -3.66 -2.49 6.17
C ILE A 57 -2.53 -2.69 5.15
N THR A 58 -1.93 -1.60 4.67
CA THR A 58 -0.82 -1.67 3.69
C THR A 58 0.41 -2.34 4.28
N SER A 59 0.76 -2.03 5.53
CA SER A 59 1.86 -2.68 6.25
C SER A 59 1.62 -4.18 6.42
N SER A 60 0.39 -4.61 6.75
CA SER A 60 0.03 -6.02 6.85
C SER A 60 0.09 -6.74 5.50
N LEU A 61 -0.33 -6.08 4.42
CA LEU A 61 -0.34 -6.67 3.07
C LEU A 61 1.08 -6.83 2.50
N VAL A 62 1.97 -5.88 2.80
CA VAL A 62 3.37 -5.87 2.34
C VAL A 62 4.29 -6.70 3.25
N LEU A 63 4.12 -6.61 4.58
CA LEU A 63 5.02 -7.24 5.55
C LEU A 63 4.52 -8.60 6.06
N GLY A 64 3.22 -8.91 5.96
CA GLY A 64 2.66 -10.15 6.51
C GLY A 64 3.34 -11.40 5.96
N HIS A 65 3.56 -11.46 4.65
CA HIS A 65 4.22 -12.61 4.02
C HIS A 65 5.74 -12.67 4.29
N PRO A 66 6.52 -11.58 4.18
CA PRO A 66 7.91 -11.54 4.65
C PRO A 66 8.07 -11.97 6.12
N ILE A 67 7.20 -11.52 7.03
CA ILE A 67 7.25 -11.88 8.45
C ILE A 67 7.04 -13.38 8.63
N HIS A 68 6.03 -13.96 7.97
CA HIS A 68 5.80 -15.40 7.99
C HIS A 68 7.02 -16.17 7.47
N LEU A 69 7.64 -15.70 6.37
CA LEU A 69 8.84 -16.31 5.80
C LEU A 69 10.07 -16.20 6.70
N TYR A 70 10.18 -15.11 7.46
CA TYR A 70 11.25 -14.88 8.41
C TYR A 70 11.13 -15.83 9.61
N LEU A 71 9.91 -15.99 10.12
CA LEU A 71 9.59 -16.92 11.21
C LEU A 71 9.79 -18.39 10.80
N SER A 72 9.57 -18.72 9.53
CA SER A 72 9.85 -20.07 8.98
C SER A 72 11.34 -20.33 8.70
N GLY A 73 12.25 -19.45 9.16
CA GLY A 73 13.70 -19.60 9.01
C GLY A 73 14.27 -19.21 7.64
N MET A 74 13.44 -18.78 6.68
CA MET A 74 13.85 -18.46 5.31
C MET A 74 14.29 -17.00 5.17
N LYS A 75 15.22 -16.56 6.03
CA LYS A 75 15.63 -15.14 6.18
C LYS A 75 16.05 -14.46 4.87
N LYS A 76 16.82 -15.16 4.03
CA LYS A 76 17.28 -14.60 2.73
C LYS A 76 16.11 -14.34 1.78
N GLU A 77 15.16 -15.27 1.70
CA GLU A 77 14.00 -15.14 0.82
C GLU A 77 13.03 -14.06 1.33
N SER A 78 12.91 -13.89 2.65
CA SER A 78 12.07 -12.83 3.26
C SER A 78 12.55 -11.44 2.86
N PHE A 79 13.87 -11.19 2.98
CA PHE A 79 14.46 -9.91 2.56
C PHE A 79 14.36 -9.68 1.05
N GLN A 80 14.56 -10.73 0.23
CA GLN A 80 14.41 -10.63 -1.21
C GLN A 80 12.97 -10.26 -1.63
N LEU A 81 11.97 -10.88 -0.98
CA LEU A 81 10.56 -10.60 -1.26
C LEU A 81 10.19 -9.16 -0.84
N LEU A 82 10.65 -8.72 0.33
CA LEU A 82 10.40 -7.35 0.81
C LEU A 82 11.02 -6.29 -0.11
N ILE A 83 12.29 -6.47 -0.50
CA ILE A 83 12.97 -5.57 -1.44
C ILE A 83 12.27 -5.56 -2.81
N ALA A 84 11.86 -6.73 -3.32
CA ALA A 84 11.11 -6.81 -4.57
C ALA A 84 9.78 -6.07 -4.49
N THR A 85 9.02 -6.24 -3.40
CA THR A 85 7.75 -5.51 -3.19
C THR A 85 7.98 -4.00 -3.12
N PHE A 86 9.03 -3.53 -2.43
CA PHE A 86 9.38 -2.10 -2.41
C PHE A 86 9.81 -1.57 -3.78
N ALA A 87 10.54 -2.35 -4.58
CA ALA A 87 10.92 -1.95 -5.94
C ALA A 87 9.68 -1.79 -6.84
N PHE A 88 8.71 -2.70 -6.76
CA PHE A 88 7.46 -2.57 -7.52
C PHE A 88 6.60 -1.40 -7.03
N LEU A 89 6.49 -1.20 -5.71
CA LEU A 89 5.79 -0.03 -5.16
C LEU A 89 6.43 1.28 -5.62
N PHE A 90 7.76 1.37 -5.61
CA PHE A 90 8.48 2.52 -6.13
C PHE A 90 8.20 2.75 -7.62
N LEU A 91 8.16 1.68 -8.42
CA LEU A 91 7.78 1.77 -9.84
C LEU A 91 6.36 2.30 -10.01
N PHE A 92 5.39 1.79 -9.26
CA PHE A 92 4.01 2.32 -9.29
C PHE A 92 3.93 3.78 -8.84
N THR A 93 4.72 4.18 -7.84
CA THR A 93 4.83 5.58 -7.43
C THR A 93 5.36 6.44 -8.56
N LEU A 94 6.46 6.04 -9.24
CA LEU A 94 6.99 6.79 -10.38
C LEU A 94 5.95 6.93 -11.50
N ILE A 95 5.26 5.84 -11.85
CA ILE A 95 4.19 5.86 -12.86
C ILE A 95 3.12 6.88 -12.47
N ALA A 96 2.63 6.84 -11.23
CA ALA A 96 1.61 7.77 -10.75
C ALA A 96 2.05 9.24 -10.76
N PHE A 97 3.33 9.55 -10.50
CA PHE A 97 3.84 10.91 -10.60
C PHE A 97 4.05 11.34 -12.06
N THR A 98 4.55 10.46 -12.93
CA THR A 98 4.74 10.79 -14.35
C THR A 98 3.43 11.05 -15.07
N THR A 99 2.34 10.35 -14.72
CA THR A 99 1.02 10.62 -15.31
C THR A 99 0.49 12.00 -14.94
N GLN A 100 0.80 12.53 -13.76
CA GLN A 100 0.40 13.88 -13.32
C GLN A 100 1.23 14.99 -13.97
N ILE A 101 2.48 14.73 -14.36
CA ILE A 101 3.35 15.72 -15.02
C ILE A 101 3.02 15.88 -16.51
N LEU A 102 2.47 14.82 -17.14
CA LEU A 102 2.13 14.79 -18.56
C LEU A 102 0.70 15.27 -18.86
N SER A 103 -0.17 15.34 -17.83
CA SER A 103 -1.57 15.81 -17.90
C SER A 103 -1.70 17.29 -17.57
#